data_AF-A0A1H3ID18-F1
#
_entry.id   AF-A0A1H3ID18-F1
#
_cell.length_a   1.000
_cell.length_b   1.000
_cell.length_c   1.000
_cell.angle_alpha   90.00
_cell.angle_beta   90.00
_cell.angle_gamma   90.00
#
_symmetry.space_group_name_H-M   'P 1'
#
loop_
_entity.id
_entity.type
_entity.pdbx_description
1 polymer ?
#
loop_
_entity_poly.entity_id
_entity_poly.type
_entity_poly.pdbx_seq_one_letter_code
_entity_poly.pdbx_strand_id
1 'polypeptide(L)'
;MKEMPETGQFDYGVRDPVTGERWVYVSRKMAQAHPKGQLGAVLYVIVLYLVAVAGLRFYEFTQFGYAPFYLLSSLVPMLGALGLYFRVPFAVALIVLLFGISGYQLVTGIGSLNALGLVQLLASGAIAVYLVTSARANLIYRHRYRSFKGPE
;
A
#
# COMPACT_ATOMS: atom_id res chain seq x y z
N MET A 1 28.23 5.45 -29.41
CA MET A 1 27.01 4.62 -29.48
C MET A 1 26.49 4.45 -28.06
N LYS A 2 25.19 4.71 -27.83
CA LYS A 2 24.52 4.57 -26.53
C LYS A 2 24.28 3.08 -26.29
N GLU A 3 24.96 2.46 -25.35
CA GLU A 3 24.70 1.06 -24.99
C GLU A 3 24.54 0.89 -23.47
N MET A 4 23.27 0.62 -23.11
CA MET A 4 22.73 -0.03 -21.90
C MET A 4 22.94 0.60 -20.51
N PRO A 5 21.85 0.89 -19.74
CA PRO A 5 21.98 1.14 -18.31
C PRO A 5 22.21 -0.17 -17.54
N GLU A 6 23.45 -0.29 -17.07
CA GLU A 6 24.07 -1.15 -16.05
C GLU A 6 23.22 -2.25 -15.39
N THR A 7 23.63 -3.48 -15.66
CA THR A 7 23.42 -4.66 -14.82
C THR A 7 23.96 -4.45 -13.40
N GLY A 8 23.12 -4.54 -12.37
CA GLY A 8 23.51 -5.19 -11.11
C GLY A 8 24.07 -4.36 -9.94
N GLN A 9 23.93 -3.02 -9.90
CA GLN A 9 24.26 -2.29 -8.66
C GLN A 9 23.20 -2.52 -7.58
N PHE A 10 23.55 -3.30 -6.56
CA PHE A 10 22.77 -3.47 -5.34
C PHE A 10 23.33 -2.52 -4.28
N ASP A 11 22.51 -1.59 -3.80
CA ASP A 11 22.86 -0.78 -2.64
C ASP A 11 22.41 -1.51 -1.37
N TYR A 12 23.31 -1.59 -0.40
CA TYR A 12 23.16 -2.41 0.79
C TYR A 12 23.04 -1.52 2.01
N GLY A 13 21.90 -1.62 2.68
CA GLY A 13 21.69 -0.98 3.97
C GLY A 13 22.51 -1.65 5.09
N VAL A 14 22.49 -0.99 6.25
CA VAL A 14 23.11 -1.50 7.49
C VAL A 14 22.57 -2.89 7.81
N ARG A 15 23.48 -3.80 8.18
CA ARG A 15 23.15 -5.14 8.63
C ARG A 15 22.67 -5.09 10.08
N ASP A 16 21.54 -5.73 10.33
CA ASP A 16 21.02 -5.92 11.68
C ASP A 16 21.99 -6.82 12.47
N PRO A 17 22.53 -6.35 13.61
CA PRO A 17 23.52 -7.10 14.40
C PRO A 17 22.92 -8.33 15.10
N VAL A 18 21.60 -8.40 15.27
CA VAL A 18 20.90 -9.51 15.95
C VAL A 18 20.43 -10.56 14.94
N THR A 19 19.79 -10.13 13.86
CA THR A 19 19.18 -11.06 12.89
C THR A 19 20.09 -11.35 11.69
N GLY A 20 21.11 -10.53 11.46
CA GLY A 20 21.96 -10.59 10.28
C GLY A 20 21.28 -10.15 8.99
N GLU A 21 20.01 -9.72 9.04
CA GLU A 21 19.24 -9.22 7.91
C GLU A 21 19.75 -7.85 7.45
N ARG A 22 19.73 -7.61 6.14
CA ARG A 22 19.91 -6.26 5.60
C ARG A 22 18.93 -5.94 4.49
N TRP A 23 18.59 -4.66 4.36
CA TRP A 23 17.84 -4.17 3.21
C TRP A 23 18.77 -4.05 2.01
N VAL A 24 18.32 -4.57 0.88
CA VAL A 24 18.98 -4.42 -0.41
C VAL A 24 18.07 -3.60 -1.31
N TYR A 25 18.58 -2.47 -1.78
CA TYR A 25 17.88 -1.57 -2.68
C TYR A 25 18.22 -1.93 -4.13
N VAL A 26 17.20 -1.91 -4.98
CA VAL A 26 17.30 -2.24 -6.39
C VAL A 26 16.73 -1.12 -7.25
N SER A 27 17.17 -1.05 -8.49
CA SER A 27 16.55 -0.13 -9.44
C SER A 27 15.09 -0.50 -9.72
N ARG A 28 14.27 0.48 -10.09
CA ARG A 28 12.86 0.27 -10.49
C ARG A 28 12.72 -0.78 -11.61
N LYS A 29 13.65 -0.78 -12.57
CA LYS A 29 13.67 -1.75 -13.68
C LYS A 29 13.89 -3.18 -13.18
N MET A 30 14.86 -3.37 -12.28
CA MET A 30 15.12 -4.68 -11.67
C MET A 30 13.95 -5.17 -10.82
N ALA A 31 13.33 -4.27 -10.04
CA ALA A 31 12.14 -4.61 -9.28
C ALA A 31 11.03 -5.12 -10.23
N GLN A 32 10.72 -4.38 -11.28
CA GLN A 32 9.64 -4.73 -12.22
C GLN A 32 9.90 -5.98 -13.05
N ALA A 33 11.16 -6.28 -13.38
CA ALA A 33 11.55 -7.49 -14.10
C ALA A 33 11.38 -8.76 -13.24
N HIS A 34 11.39 -8.62 -11.91
CA HIS A 34 11.25 -9.75 -11.01
C HIS A 34 9.78 -10.22 -10.90
N PRO A 35 9.49 -11.54 -10.83
CA PRO A 35 8.11 -12.04 -10.68
C PRO A 35 7.38 -11.51 -9.43
N LYS A 36 8.15 -11.25 -8.34
CA LYS A 36 7.62 -10.60 -7.13
C LYS A 36 7.48 -9.08 -7.25
N GLY A 37 7.97 -8.45 -8.31
CA GLY A 37 7.72 -7.03 -8.60
C GLY A 37 6.51 -6.79 -9.51
N GLN A 38 5.78 -7.86 -9.86
CA GLN A 38 4.48 -7.78 -10.52
C GLN A 38 3.36 -7.81 -9.48
N LEU A 39 2.19 -7.27 -9.86
CA LEU A 39 0.98 -7.36 -9.05
C LEU A 39 0.58 -8.83 -8.88
N GLY A 40 0.51 -9.30 -7.64
CA GLY A 40 0.01 -10.62 -7.32
C GLY A 40 -1.49 -10.61 -7.03
N ALA A 41 -2.11 -11.78 -6.97
CA ALA A 41 -3.54 -11.94 -6.67
C ALA A 41 -3.98 -11.16 -5.43
N VAL A 42 -3.20 -11.20 -4.35
CA VAL A 42 -3.50 -10.44 -3.10
C VAL A 42 -3.58 -8.94 -3.35
N LEU A 43 -2.67 -8.36 -4.16
CA LEU A 43 -2.71 -6.93 -4.48
C LEU A 43 -3.90 -6.59 -5.36
N TYR A 44 -4.32 -7.48 -6.27
CA TYR A 44 -5.56 -7.30 -7.04
C TYR A 44 -6.80 -7.30 -6.14
N VAL A 45 -6.87 -8.22 -5.17
CA VAL A 45 -7.96 -8.25 -4.18
C VAL A 45 -7.99 -6.94 -3.38
N ILE A 46 -6.83 -6.44 -2.96
CA ILE A 46 -6.72 -5.14 -2.27
C ILE A 46 -7.21 -3.99 -3.16
N VAL A 47 -6.81 -3.96 -4.43
CA VAL A 47 -7.27 -2.95 -5.39
C VAL A 47 -8.78 -2.99 -5.55
N LEU A 48 -9.36 -4.18 -5.76
CA LEU A 48 -10.81 -4.36 -5.88
C LEU A 48 -11.55 -3.91 -4.61
N TYR A 49 -11.03 -4.26 -3.44
CA TYR A 49 -11.58 -3.80 -2.16
C TYR A 49 -11.58 -2.27 -2.06
N LEU A 50 -10.47 -1.62 -2.41
CA LEU A 50 -10.38 -0.16 -2.36
C LEU A 50 -11.33 0.52 -3.37
N VAL A 51 -11.48 -0.05 -4.56
CA VAL A 51 -12.48 0.42 -5.55
C VAL A 51 -13.89 0.28 -5.01
N ALA A 52 -14.22 -0.84 -4.36
CA ALA A 52 -15.53 -1.05 -3.74
C ALA A 52 -15.80 -0.04 -2.62
N VAL A 53 -14.82 0.23 -1.75
CA VAL A 53 -14.92 1.24 -0.69
C VAL A 53 -15.10 2.64 -1.27
N ALA A 54 -14.35 2.99 -2.33
CA ALA A 54 -14.49 4.26 -3.02
C ALA A 54 -15.89 4.40 -3.65
N GLY A 55 -16.38 3.36 -4.32
CA GLY A 55 -17.70 3.31 -4.94
C GLY A 55 -18.82 3.47 -3.91
N LEU A 56 -18.73 2.76 -2.78
CA LEU A 56 -19.71 2.87 -1.69
C LEU A 56 -19.77 4.30 -1.13
N ARG A 57 -18.62 4.90 -0.82
CA ARG A 57 -18.55 6.28 -0.30
C ARG A 57 -19.03 7.32 -1.30
N PHE A 58 -18.74 7.10 -2.58
CA PHE A 58 -19.25 7.96 -3.65
C PHE A 58 -20.77 7.83 -3.80
N TYR A 59 -21.30 6.61 -3.71
CA TYR A 59 -22.74 6.37 -3.70
C TYR A 59 -23.42 7.07 -2.51
N GLU A 60 -22.87 6.94 -1.31
CA GLU A 60 -23.36 7.64 -0.11
C GLU A 60 -23.38 9.17 -0.29
N PHE A 61 -22.33 9.74 -0.90
CA PHE A 61 -22.28 11.14 -1.27
C PHE A 61 -23.44 11.54 -2.21
N THR A 62 -23.72 10.74 -3.25
CA THR A 62 -24.78 11.04 -4.22
C THR A 62 -26.19 10.89 -3.67
N GLN A 63 -26.45 9.95 -2.76
CA GLN A 63 -27.80 9.63 -2.28
C GLN A 63 -28.23 10.45 -1.08
N PHE A 64 -27.32 10.71 -0.14
CA PHE A 64 -27.68 11.32 1.14
C PHE A 64 -27.33 12.82 1.20
N GLY A 65 -26.85 13.39 0.09
CA GLY A 65 -26.49 14.81 0.00
C GLY A 65 -25.41 15.23 1.00
N TYR A 66 -24.63 14.26 1.51
CA TYR A 66 -23.66 14.52 2.55
C TYR A 66 -22.54 15.45 2.08
N ALA A 67 -21.99 16.20 3.04
CA ALA A 67 -20.96 17.23 2.89
C ALA A 67 -19.80 16.86 1.94
N PRO A 68 -19.10 17.86 1.35
CA PRO A 68 -17.90 17.68 0.51
C PRO A 68 -16.84 16.70 1.08
N PHE A 69 -16.85 16.50 2.39
CA PHE A 69 -16.05 15.50 3.08
C PHE A 69 -16.25 14.07 2.57
N TYR A 70 -17.47 13.65 2.21
CA TYR A 70 -17.72 12.28 1.73
C TYR A 70 -17.14 12.05 0.34
N LEU A 71 -17.19 13.06 -0.53
CA LEU A 71 -16.48 13.05 -1.81
C LEU A 71 -14.96 12.93 -1.60
N LEU A 72 -14.38 13.73 -0.70
CA LEU A 72 -12.95 13.59 -0.37
C LEU A 72 -12.62 12.20 0.20
N SER A 73 -13.51 11.65 1.02
CA SER A 73 -13.35 10.33 1.64
C SER A 73 -13.46 9.18 0.64
N SER A 74 -14.08 9.38 -0.54
CA SER A 74 -14.13 8.41 -1.64
C SER A 74 -12.93 8.53 -2.58
N LEU A 75 -12.36 9.73 -2.72
CA LEU A 75 -11.16 9.96 -3.53
C LEU A 75 -9.92 9.26 -2.94
N VAL A 76 -9.73 9.28 -1.62
CA VAL A 76 -8.57 8.65 -0.97
C VAL A 76 -8.44 7.15 -1.32
N PRO A 77 -9.46 6.29 -1.11
CA PRO A 77 -9.37 4.88 -1.49
C PRO A 77 -9.26 4.69 -3.01
N MET A 78 -9.89 5.54 -3.83
CA MET A 78 -9.74 5.47 -5.29
C MET A 78 -8.31 5.75 -5.75
N LEU A 79 -7.71 6.85 -5.25
CA LEU A 79 -6.31 7.19 -5.53
C LEU A 79 -5.34 6.13 -4.98
N GLY A 80 -5.67 5.54 -3.82
CA GLY A 80 -4.94 4.39 -3.29
C GLY A 80 -4.99 3.18 -4.24
N ALA A 81 -6.18 2.84 -4.75
CA ALA A 81 -6.37 1.73 -5.70
C ALA A 81 -5.57 1.95 -7.00
N LEU A 82 -5.71 3.14 -7.60
CA LEU A 82 -4.97 3.51 -8.81
C LEU A 82 -3.47 3.53 -8.55
N GLY A 83 -3.05 4.08 -7.41
CA GLY A 83 -1.65 4.10 -7.01
C GLY A 83 -1.07 2.69 -6.86
N LEU A 84 -1.80 1.77 -6.24
CA LEU A 84 -1.37 0.36 -6.15
C LEU A 84 -1.30 -0.28 -7.54
N TYR A 85 -2.33 -0.11 -8.35
CA TYR A 85 -2.41 -0.68 -9.70
C TYR A 85 -1.29 -0.19 -10.62
N PHE A 86 -0.97 1.11 -10.57
CA PHE A 86 0.13 1.71 -11.33
C PHE A 86 1.50 1.61 -10.63
N ARG A 87 1.58 0.90 -9.50
CA ARG A 87 2.83 0.65 -8.75
C ARG A 87 3.51 1.95 -8.29
N VAL A 88 2.71 2.91 -7.84
CA VAL A 88 3.15 4.21 -7.35
C VAL A 88 3.48 4.11 -5.85
N PRO A 89 4.69 4.50 -5.40
CA PRO A 89 5.09 4.41 -3.99
C PRO A 89 4.14 5.13 -3.02
N PHE A 90 3.60 6.26 -3.48
CA PHE A 90 2.70 7.11 -2.71
C PHE A 90 1.40 6.39 -2.27
N ALA A 91 1.00 5.33 -2.97
CA ALA A 91 -0.18 4.53 -2.62
C ALA A 91 -0.11 3.95 -1.20
N VAL A 92 1.09 3.57 -0.74
CA VAL A 92 1.29 3.03 0.62
C VAL A 92 0.95 4.09 1.67
N ALA A 93 1.35 5.34 1.45
CA ALA A 93 1.05 6.44 2.37
C ALA A 93 -0.46 6.73 2.41
N LEU A 94 -1.13 6.73 1.24
CA LEU A 94 -2.58 6.90 1.16
C LEU A 94 -3.35 5.82 1.92
N ILE A 95 -2.88 4.57 1.90
CA ILE A 95 -3.56 3.47 2.60
C ILE A 95 -3.33 3.54 4.11
N VAL A 96 -2.14 3.96 4.56
CA VAL A 96 -1.90 4.25 5.97
C VAL A 96 -2.78 5.42 6.44
N LEU A 97 -2.92 6.46 5.63
CA LEU A 97 -3.84 7.56 5.90
C LEU A 97 -5.30 7.08 5.98
N LEU A 98 -5.73 6.22 5.04
CA LEU A 98 -7.07 5.64 5.05
C LEU A 98 -7.34 4.84 6.32
N PHE A 99 -6.35 4.07 6.80
CA PHE A 99 -6.45 3.36 8.07
C PHE A 99 -6.62 4.33 9.24
N GLY A 100 -5.82 5.41 9.30
CA GLY A 100 -5.94 6.46 10.32
C GLY A 100 -7.31 7.15 10.30
N ILE A 101 -7.81 7.52 9.12
CA ILE A 101 -9.14 8.10 8.95
C ILE A 101 -10.23 7.13 9.43
N SER A 102 -10.13 5.85 9.07
CA SER A 102 -11.10 4.83 9.47
C SER A 102 -11.12 4.66 11.00
N GLY A 103 -9.94 4.71 11.65
CA GLY A 103 -9.82 4.65 13.10
C GLY A 103 -10.43 5.87 13.78
N TYR A 104 -10.14 7.06 13.25
CA TYR A 104 -10.73 8.31 13.75
C TYR A 104 -12.27 8.30 13.63
N GLN A 105 -12.80 7.89 12.46
CA GLN A 105 -14.25 7.79 12.23
C GLN A 105 -14.93 6.81 13.20
N LEU A 106 -14.29 5.68 13.50
CA LEU A 106 -14.83 4.71 14.45
C LEU A 106 -14.87 5.27 15.88
N VAL A 107 -13.81 5.97 16.31
CA VAL A 107 -13.72 6.53 17.67
C VAL A 107 -14.65 7.74 17.84
N THR A 108 -14.81 8.56 16.81
CA THR A 108 -15.65 9.77 16.85
C THR A 108 -17.11 9.54 16.47
N GLY A 109 -17.47 8.32 16.05
CA GLY A 109 -18.85 7.90 15.87
C GLY A 109 -19.58 7.81 17.20
N ILE A 110 -20.02 8.95 17.74
CA ILE A 110 -20.71 9.06 19.03
C ILE A 110 -21.90 8.10 19.07
N GLY A 111 -21.86 7.12 19.98
CA GLY A 111 -23.00 6.25 20.33
C GLY A 111 -23.18 4.99 19.48
N SER A 112 -22.38 4.72 18.44
CA SER A 112 -22.49 3.47 17.67
C SER A 112 -21.13 2.87 17.31
N LEU A 113 -20.76 1.77 17.96
CA LEU A 113 -19.77 0.84 17.41
C LEU A 113 -20.45 0.11 16.24
N ASN A 114 -20.31 0.67 15.04
CA ASN A 114 -20.83 0.07 13.84
C ASN A 114 -19.92 -1.11 13.44
N ALA A 115 -20.48 -2.32 13.38
CA ALA A 115 -19.77 -3.52 12.94
C ALA A 115 -19.09 -3.32 11.56
N LEU A 116 -19.71 -2.56 10.65
CA LEU A 116 -19.13 -2.22 9.36
C LEU A 116 -17.89 -1.31 9.49
N GLY A 117 -17.92 -0.36 10.41
CA GLY A 117 -16.76 0.49 10.70
C GLY A 117 -15.58 -0.29 11.28
N LEU A 118 -15.86 -1.27 12.15
CA LEU A 118 -14.86 -2.19 12.68
C LEU A 118 -14.25 -3.07 11.57
N VAL A 119 -15.09 -3.66 10.71
CA VAL A 119 -14.62 -4.46 9.57
C VAL A 119 -13.74 -3.62 8.65
N GLN A 120 -14.14 -2.38 8.35
CA GLN A 120 -13.35 -1.47 7.53
C GLN A 120 -11.99 -1.13 8.18
N LEU A 121 -11.99 -0.86 9.49
CA LEU A 121 -10.75 -0.58 10.24
C LEU A 121 -9.80 -1.78 10.21
N LEU A 122 -10.31 -2.97 10.50
CA LEU A 122 -9.51 -4.21 10.48
C LEU A 122 -8.98 -4.52 9.08
N ALA A 123 -9.83 -4.38 8.05
CA ALA A 123 -9.42 -4.60 6.66
C ALA A 123 -8.34 -3.58 6.24
N SER A 124 -8.55 -2.28 6.45
CA SER A 124 -7.56 -1.26 6.11
C SER A 124 -6.26 -1.41 6.91
N GLY A 125 -6.34 -1.81 8.18
CA GLY A 125 -5.18 -2.13 9.02
C GLY A 125 -4.40 -3.34 8.50
N ALA A 126 -5.08 -4.43 8.17
CA ALA A 126 -4.46 -5.62 7.59
C ALA A 126 -3.76 -5.31 6.25
N ILE A 127 -4.39 -4.48 5.42
CA ILE A 127 -3.82 -4.02 4.15
C ILE A 127 -2.58 -3.15 4.40
N ALA A 128 -2.66 -2.18 5.32
CA ALA A 128 -1.53 -1.32 5.66
C ALA A 128 -0.33 -2.14 6.18
N VAL A 129 -0.58 -3.09 7.09
CA VAL A 129 0.44 -4.02 7.59
C VAL A 129 1.03 -4.81 6.43
N TYR A 130 0.20 -5.41 5.58
CA TYR A 130 0.66 -6.18 4.41
C TYR A 130 1.57 -5.35 3.49
N LEU A 131 1.19 -4.10 3.20
CA LEU A 131 1.97 -3.22 2.32
C LEU A 131 3.29 -2.78 2.93
N VAL A 132 3.36 -2.66 4.25
CA VAL A 132 4.58 -2.24 4.97
C VAL A 132 5.53 -3.40 5.18
N THR A 133 5.02 -4.60 5.48
CA THR A 133 5.84 -5.74 5.92
C THR A 133 6.14 -6.74 4.81
N SER A 134 5.23 -6.92 3.84
CA SER A 134 5.41 -7.98 2.84
C SER A 134 6.61 -7.72 1.93
N ALA A 135 7.35 -8.77 1.60
CA ALA A 135 8.48 -8.70 0.67
C ALA A 135 8.04 -8.23 -0.73
N ARG A 136 6.84 -8.64 -1.16
CA ARG A 136 6.26 -8.27 -2.46
C ARG A 136 5.97 -6.76 -2.52
N ALA A 137 5.27 -6.21 -1.53
CA ALA A 137 4.96 -4.78 -1.53
C ALA A 137 6.23 -3.91 -1.38
N ASN A 138 7.17 -4.32 -0.52
CA ASN A 138 8.44 -3.60 -0.39
C ASN A 138 9.25 -3.59 -1.70
N LEU A 139 9.25 -4.68 -2.47
CA LEU A 139 9.92 -4.73 -3.77
C LEU A 139 9.22 -3.84 -4.81
N ILE A 140 7.88 -3.88 -4.87
CA ILE A 140 7.09 -3.12 -5.86
C ILE A 140 7.15 -1.62 -5.60
N TYR A 141 6.91 -1.19 -4.36
CA TYR A 141 6.67 0.22 -4.04
C TYR A 141 7.89 0.92 -3.45
N ARG A 142 8.80 0.18 -2.81
CA ARG A 142 9.99 0.77 -2.15
C ARG A 142 11.30 0.30 -2.77
N HIS A 143 11.22 -0.51 -3.83
CA HIS A 143 12.35 -1.06 -4.56
C HIS A 143 13.42 -1.66 -3.64
N ARG A 144 12.99 -2.37 -2.59
CA ARG A 144 13.88 -2.99 -1.61
C ARG A 144 13.41 -4.38 -1.20
N TYR A 145 14.35 -5.26 -0.86
CA TYR A 145 14.08 -6.58 -0.31
C TYR A 145 15.02 -6.89 0.86
N ARG A 146 14.65 -7.84 1.73
CA ARG A 146 15.54 -8.31 2.80
C ARG A 146 16.42 -9.45 2.30
N SER A 147 17.72 -9.37 2.55
CA SER A 147 18.67 -10.44 2.27
C SER A 147 19.47 -10.79 3.52
N PHE A 148 19.71 -12.08 3.70
CA PHE A 148 20.66 -12.63 4.69
C PHE A 148 22.06 -12.86 4.07
N LYS A 149 22.17 -12.79 2.74
CA LYS A 149 23.40 -13.02 1.98
C LYS A 149 23.91 -11.71 1.38
N GLY A 150 25.22 -11.46 1.52
CA GLY A 150 25.96 -10.35 0.93
C GLY A 150 27.47 -10.54 1.17
N PRO A 151 28.35 -9.90 0.40
CA PRO A 151 29.78 -9.92 0.70
C PRO A 151 29.99 -9.35 2.11
N GLU A 152 30.84 -10.04 2.88
CA GLU A 152 31.35 -9.57 4.16
C GLU A 152 32.15 -8.28 3.99
#